data_AF-A0A952FCS9-F1
#
_entry.id   AF-A0A952FCS9-F1
#
_cell.length_a   1.000
_cell.length_b   1.000
_cell.length_c   1.000
_cell.angle_alpha   90.00
_cell.angle_beta   90.00
_cell.angle_gamma   90.00
#
_symmetry.space_group_name_H-M   'P 1'
#
loop_
_entity.id
_entity.type
_entity.pdbx_description
1 polymer ?
#
loop_
_entity_poly.entity_id
_entity_poly.type
_entity_poly.pdbx_seq_one_letter_code
_entity_poly.pdbx_strand_id
1 'polypeptide(L)' 'MDNQPINVNEEASLNYWVSALDCSELELRVAVAEVGPSVKDVSNELGRVL' A
#
# COMPACT_ATOMS: atom_id res chain seq x y z
N MET A 1 14.31 -0.44 5.85
CA MET A 1 13.52 0.61 6.52
C MET A 1 12.65 1.12 5.39
N ASP A 2 11.44 0.59 5.15
CA ASP A 2 10.27 0.55 6.04
C ASP A 2 9.49 -0.75 5.87
N ASN A 3 9.59 -1.67 6.85
CA ASN A 3 8.76 -2.88 6.91
C ASN A 3 7.45 -2.64 7.69
N GLN A 4 7.05 -1.37 7.85
CA GLN A 4 5.80 -1.09 8.55
C GLN A 4 4.63 -1.50 7.65
N PRO A 5 3.66 -2.27 8.16
CA PRO A 5 2.50 -2.68 7.39
C PRO A 5 1.70 -1.45 6.93
N ILE A 6 1.12 -1.52 5.74
CA ILE A 6 0.24 -0.50 5.17
C ILE A 6 -1.03 -0.45 6.02
N ASN A 7 -1.22 0.66 6.73
CA ASN A 7 -2.44 0.93 7.44
C ASN A 7 -3.34 1.84 6.60
N VAL A 8 -4.33 1.26 5.91
CA VAL A 8 -5.29 2.01 5.08
C VAL A 8 -6.37 2.73 5.89
N ASN A 9 -6.43 2.50 7.20
CA ASN A 9 -7.35 3.18 8.11
C ASN A 9 -6.72 4.43 8.74
N GLU A 10 -5.41 4.61 8.59
CA GLU A 10 -4.67 5.76 9.08
C GLU A 10 -4.30 6.67 7.91
N GLU A 11 -4.82 7.89 7.91
CA GLU A 11 -4.70 8.83 6.80
C GLU A 11 -3.23 9.13 6.44
N ALA A 12 -2.35 9.25 7.44
CA ALA A 12 -0.92 9.50 7.21
C ALA A 12 -0.24 8.34 6.47
N SER A 13 -0.52 7.10 6.88
CA SER A 13 -0.02 5.89 6.22
C SER A 13 -0.60 5.77 4.81
N LEU A 14 -1.91 6.00 4.66
CA LEU A 14 -2.58 5.96 3.37
C LEU A 14 -1.99 6.96 2.38
N ASN A 15 -1.85 8.23 2.77
CA ASN A 15 -1.26 9.28 1.94
C ASN A 15 0.20 8.99 1.57
N TYR A 16 0.99 8.48 2.52
CA TYR A 16 2.37 8.07 2.25
C TYR A 16 2.44 6.98 1.19
N TRP A 17 1.68 5.89 1.36
CA TRP A 17 1.74 4.74 0.45
C TRP A 17 1.09 5.01 -0.90
N VAL A 18 0.02 5.81 -0.96
CA VAL A 18 -0.55 6.32 -2.21
C VAL A 18 0.52 7.05 -3.03
N SER A 19 1.31 7.92 -2.38
CA SER A 19 2.38 8.66 -3.04
C SER A 19 3.60 7.79 -3.36
N ALA A 20 4.02 6.91 -2.45
CA ALA A 20 5.20 6.07 -2.61
C ALA A 20 5.00 4.99 -3.68
N LEU A 21 3.79 4.45 -3.76
CA LEU A 21 3.41 3.48 -4.77
C LEU A 21 2.84 4.14 -6.03
N ASP A 22 2.58 5.45 -6.10
CA ASP A 22 1.94 6.05 -7.30
C ASP A 22 0.61 5.34 -7.69
N CYS A 23 -0.27 5.10 -6.70
CA CYS A 23 -1.66 4.64 -6.91
C CYS A 23 -2.67 5.69 -6.47
N SER A 24 -3.93 5.47 -6.83
CA SER A 24 -5.08 5.98 -6.08
C SER A 24 -5.26 5.28 -4.72
N GLU A 25 -5.95 5.97 -3.81
CA GLU A 25 -6.37 5.40 -2.52
C GLU A 25 -7.17 4.09 -2.68
N LEU A 26 -8.06 4.03 -3.69
CA LEU A 26 -8.91 2.87 -3.92
C LEU A 26 -8.07 1.64 -4.29
N GLU A 27 -7.12 1.78 -5.21
CA GLU A 27 -6.22 0.68 -5.59
C GLU A 27 -5.43 0.17 -4.40
N LEU A 28 -4.93 1.08 -3.54
CA LEU A 28 -4.20 0.70 -2.34
C LEU A 28 -5.08 -0.09 -1.36
N ARG A 29 -6.32 0.36 -1.12
CA ARG A 29 -7.28 -0.34 -0.25
C ARG A 29 -7.66 -1.72 -0.78
N VAL A 30 -7.87 -1.83 -2.10
CA VAL A 30 -8.20 -3.10 -2.75
C VAL A 30 -7.02 -4.07 -2.65
N ALA A 31 -5.81 -3.65 -3.01
CA ALA A 31 -4.63 -4.50 -2.91
C ALA A 31 -4.40 -4.97 -1.47
N VAL A 32 -4.51 -4.08 -0.48
CA VAL A 32 -4.38 -4.47 0.94
C VAL A 32 -5.47 -5.46 1.38
N ALA A 33 -6.69 -5.36 0.84
CA ALA A 33 -7.76 -6.31 1.13
C ALA A 33 -7.51 -7.70 0.50
N GLU A 34 -6.91 -7.74 -0.69
CA GLU A 34 -6.63 -8.99 -1.42
C GLU A 34 -5.41 -9.74 -0.87
N VAL A 35 -4.31 -9.04 -0.59
CA VAL A 35 -3.02 -9.67 -0.22
C VAL A 35 -2.56 -9.37 1.21
N GLY A 36 -3.31 -8.54 1.95
CA GLY A 36 -2.95 -8.09 3.29
C GLY A 36 -2.09 -6.83 3.31
N PRO A 37 -1.77 -6.27 4.49
CA PRO A 37 -1.10 -4.98 4.63
C PRO A 37 0.43 -5.04 4.42
N SER A 38 0.95 -6.15 3.90
CA SER A 38 2.38 -6.31 3.63
C SER A 38 2.79 -5.45 2.44
N VAL A 39 3.73 -4.53 2.64
CA VAL A 39 4.24 -3.64 1.59
C VAL A 39 4.73 -4.43 0.38
N LYS A 40 5.43 -5.54 0.62
CA LYS A 40 5.96 -6.40 -0.43
C LYS A 40 4.84 -7.04 -1.24
N ASP A 41 3.82 -7.56 -0.58
CA ASP A 41 2.75 -8.25 -1.30
C ASP A 41 1.88 -7.25 -2.05
N VAL A 42 1.58 -6.10 -1.44
CA VAL A 42 0.80 -5.01 -2.06
C VAL A 42 1.52 -4.38 -3.24
N SER A 43 2.83 -4.14 -3.14
CA SER A 43 3.62 -3.64 -4.28
C SER A 43 3.67 -4.65 -5.43
N ASN A 44 3.83 -5.94 -5.14
CA ASN A 44 3.75 -6.99 -6.15
C ASN A 44 2.37 -7.05 -6.81
N GLU A 45 1.28 -6.96 -6.03
CA GLU A 45 -0.10 -6.94 -6.54
C GLU A 45 -0.35 -5.74 -7.44
N LEU A 46 0.15 -4.57 -7.06
CA LEU A 46 0.04 -3.34 -7.86
C LEU A 46 1.02 -3.32 -9.05
N GLY A 47 1.93 -4.29 -9.16
CA GLY A 47 2.93 -4.37 -10.22
C GLY A 47 4.03 -3.30 -10.11
N ARG A 48 4.36 -2.87 -8.88
CA ARG A 48 5.27 -1.76 -8.60
C ARG A 48 6.48 -2.20 -7.82
N VAL A 49 7.61 -1.57 -8.11
CA VAL A 49 8.87 -1.83 -7.42
C VAL A 49 9.12 -0.68 -6.45
N LEU A 50 9.11 -0.99 -5.15
CA LEU A 50 9.53 -0.11 -4.06
C LEU A 50 11.01 -0.33 -3.73
#